data_AF-D2DT29-F1
#
_entry.id   AF-D2DT29-F1
#
_cell.length_a   1.000
_cell.length_b   1.000
_cell.length_c   1.000
_cell.angle_alpha   90.00
_cell.angle_beta   90.00
_cell.angle_gamma   90.00
#
_symmetry.space_group_name_H-M   'P 1'
#
loop_
_entity.id
_entity.type
_entity.pdbx_description
1 polymer ?
#
loop_
_entity_poly.entity_id
_entity_poly.type
_entity_poly.pdbx_seq_one_letter_code
_entity_poly.pdbx_strand_id
1 'polypeptide(L)' 'YIEPRTLQFKLMEPVLLLGKERFSNVSIRVRVKGGGHTSQVY' A
#
# COMPACT_ATOMS: atom_id res chain seq x y z
N TYR A 1 -0.35 -10.30 -6.16
CA TYR A 1 -0.23 -10.86 -4.79
C TYR A 1 0.92 -10.14 -4.12
N ILE A 2 0.68 -9.45 -3.00
CA ILE A 2 1.71 -8.70 -2.28
C ILE A 2 2.24 -9.60 -1.16
N GLU A 3 3.52 -9.90 -1.19
CA GLU A 3 4.23 -10.62 -0.15
C GLU A 3 5.34 -9.73 0.43
N PRO A 4 5.65 -9.88 1.73
CA PRO A 4 5.01 -10.73 2.73
C PRO A 4 3.62 -10.24 3.19
N ARG A 5 2.73 -11.18 3.55
CA ARG A 5 1.33 -10.91 3.90
C ARG A 5 1.17 -9.96 5.09
N THR A 6 2.13 -9.95 6.01
CA THR A 6 2.17 -9.04 7.17
C THR A 6 2.24 -7.57 6.77
N LEU A 7 2.93 -7.24 5.67
CA LEU A 7 3.10 -5.88 5.19
C LEU A 7 1.86 -5.36 4.42
N GLN A 8 0.90 -6.22 4.09
CA GLN A 8 -0.34 -5.78 3.41
C GLN A 8 -1.14 -4.79 4.25
N PHE A 9 -1.19 -4.99 5.57
CA PHE A 9 -1.88 -4.06 6.46
C PHE A 9 -1.22 -2.68 6.44
N LYS A 10 0.11 -2.61 6.34
CA LYS A 10 0.84 -1.34 6.34
C LYS A 10 0.53 -0.49 5.09
N LEU A 11 0.36 -1.12 3.93
CA LEU A 11 -0.06 -0.43 2.70
C LEU A 11 -1.49 0.13 2.79
N MET A 12 -2.36 -0.51 3.58
CA MET A 12 -3.77 -0.12 3.70
C MET A 12 -4.02 0.95 4.77
N GLU A 13 -3.08 1.19 5.70
CA GLU A 13 -3.19 2.23 6.74
C GLU A 13 -3.71 3.58 6.22
N PRO A 14 -3.15 4.20 5.17
CA PRO A 14 -3.62 5.52 4.72
C PRO A 14 -5.07 5.50 4.23
N VAL A 15 -5.51 4.40 3.59
CA VAL A 15 -6.88 4.24 3.12
C VAL A 15 -7.84 4.01 4.29
N LEU A 16 -7.42 3.22 5.28
CA LEU A 16 -8.23 2.94 6.47
C LEU A 16 -8.33 4.18 7.37
N LEU A 17 -7.27 4.97 7.49
CA LEU A 17 -7.22 6.18 8.30
C LEU A 17 -8.08 7.31 7.72
N LEU A 18 -8.02 7.49 6.41
CA LEU A 18 -8.71 8.59 5.72
C LEU A 18 -10.09 8.22 5.18
N GLY A 19 -10.45 6.93 5.21
CA GLY A 19 -11.73 6.41 4.70
C GLY A 19 -11.66 6.01 3.23
N LYS A 20 -12.26 4.85 2.90
CA LYS A 20 -12.26 4.29 1.54
C LYS A 20 -12.98 5.17 0.54
N GLU A 21 -14.02 5.88 0.98
CA GLU A 21 -14.85 6.75 0.16
C GLU A 21 -14.05 7.88 -0.49
N ARG A 22 -13.02 8.37 0.19
CA ARG A 22 -12.15 9.44 -0.33
C ARG A 22 -11.28 9.00 -1.51
N PHE A 23 -11.05 7.69 -1.65
CA PHE A 23 -10.25 7.11 -2.73
C PHE A 23 -11.12 6.44 -3.82
N SER A 24 -12.44 6.47 -3.70
CA SER A 24 -13.38 5.76 -4.58
C SER A 24 -13.25 6.13 -6.06
N ASN A 25 -12.86 7.37 -6.37
CA ASN A 25 -12.69 7.88 -7.73
C ASN A 25 -11.21 7.98 -8.16
N VAL A 26 -10.29 7.34 -7.42
CA VAL A 26 -8.85 7.41 -7.69
C VAL A 26 -8.31 6.02 -8.01
N SER A 27 -7.65 5.89 -9.16
CA SER A 27 -6.91 4.69 -9.54
C SER A 27 -5.42 4.86 -9.26
N ILE A 28 -4.88 4.12 -8.29
CA ILE A 28 -3.48 4.23 -7.85
C ILE A 28 -2.68 3.05 -8.40
N ARG A 29 -1.54 3.34 -9.05
CA ARG A 29 -0.58 2.34 -9.52
C ARG A 29 0.83 2.75 -9.10
N VAL A 30 1.52 1.87 -8.39
CA VAL A 30 2.88 2.13 -7.89
C VAL A 30 3.84 1.04 -8.40
N ARG A 31 5.04 1.44 -8.81
CA ARG A 31 6.14 0.53 -9.17
C ARG A 31 7.39 0.94 -8.41
N VAL A 32 7.96 -0.01 -7.66
CA VAL A 32 9.23 0.16 -6.94
C VAL A 32 10.33 -0.64 -7.62
N LYS A 33 11.58 -0.18 -7.49
CA LYS A 33 12.80 -0.88 -7.93
C LYS A 33 13.90 -0.67 -6.90
N GLY A 34 14.67 -1.74 -6.63
CA GLY A 34 15.71 -1.73 -5.58
C GLY A 34 15.12 -1.79 -4.17
N GLY A 35 15.99 -1.93 -3.16
CA GLY A 35 15.57 -2.07 -1.76
C GLY A 35 15.10 -3.50 -1.39
N GLY A 36 14.83 -3.71 -0.10
CA GLY A 36 14.32 -4.97 0.44
C GLY A 36 12.80 -4.92 0.62
N HIS A 37 12.18 -6.08 0.87
CA HIS A 37 10.72 -6.21 0.97
C HIS A 37 10.07 -5.19 1.92
N THR A 38 10.66 -4.96 3.10
CA THR A 38 10.13 -3.99 4.07
C THR A 38 10.33 -2.55 3.62
N SER A 39 11.51 -2.18 3.11
CA SER A 39 11.79 -0.80 2.67
C SER A 39 11.05 -0.40 1.39
N GLN A 40 10.50 -1.36 0.66
CA GLN A 40 9.61 -1.09 -0.47
C GLN A 40 8.17 -0.74 -0.06
N VAL A 41 7.80 -1.00 1.20
CA VAL A 41 6.44 -0.77 1.72
C VAL A 41 6.34 0.50 2.58
N TYR A 42 7.42 0.88 3.26
CA TYR A 42 7.52 2.15 4.00
C TYR A 42 7.79 3.31 3.05
#